data_AF-A0A9D5K2R3-F1
#
_entry.id   AF-A0A9D5K2R3-F1
#
_cell.length_a   1.000
_cell.length_b   1.000
_cell.length_c   1.000
_cell.angle_alpha   90.00
_cell.angle_beta   90.00
_cell.angle_gamma   90.00
#
_symmetry.space_group_name_H-M   'P 1'
#
loop_
_entity.id
_entity.type
_entity.pdbx_description
1 polymer ?
#
loop_
_entity_poly.entity_id
_entity_poly.type
_entity_poly.pdbx_seq_one_letter_code
_entity_poly.pdbx_strand_id
1 'polypeptide(L)'
;MSWYYEMNPPRMGGAYKRGLQKSYKITRPSMACFKNWLDSNLTQVLPKSPIGAAINYALNLWSFFEPFKTDPRVELSNILTENKIHPVAIGRKNYMFKDSHQAAKRAAW
;
A
#
# COMPACT_ATOMS: atom_id res chain seq x y z
N MET A 1 -19.41 -0.37 13.92
CA MET A 1 -18.78 0.80 14.59
C MET A 1 -17.42 1.20 13.98
N SER A 2 -16.99 0.69 12.80
CA SER A 2 -15.66 1.00 12.20
C SER A 2 -15.67 2.16 11.20
N TRP A 3 -16.80 2.39 10.51
CA TRP A 3 -16.94 3.40 9.45
C TRP A 3 -16.94 4.86 9.93
N TYR A 4 -17.25 5.11 11.21
CA TYR A 4 -17.39 6.47 11.76
C TYR A 4 -16.04 7.17 11.97
N TYR A 5 -14.95 6.43 12.21
CA TYR A 5 -13.59 6.98 12.34
C TYR A 5 -12.93 7.30 10.99
N GLU A 6 -13.36 6.64 9.93
CA GLU A 6 -12.80 6.78 8.58
C GLU A 6 -13.41 8.01 7.85
N MET A 7 -14.67 8.33 8.16
CA MET A 7 -15.39 9.48 7.61
C MET A 7 -15.20 10.79 8.40
N ASN A 8 -14.74 10.74 9.66
CA ASN A 8 -14.56 11.93 10.48
C ASN A 8 -13.28 11.82 11.34
N PRO A 9 -12.10 12.13 10.79
CA PRO A 9 -10.84 11.99 11.51
C PRO A 9 -10.78 12.98 12.69
N PRO A 10 -10.14 12.61 13.82
CA PRO A 10 -9.93 13.51 14.95
C PRO A 10 -9.27 14.80 14.46
N ARG A 11 -9.57 15.96 15.09
CA ARG A 11 -9.03 17.27 14.69
C ARG A 11 -7.50 17.23 14.68
N MET A 12 -6.93 16.99 13.50
CA MET A 12 -5.51 16.72 13.33
C MET A 12 -4.68 17.99 13.58
N GLY A 13 -3.61 17.87 14.38
CA GLY A 13 -2.68 18.97 14.67
C GLY A 13 -1.91 19.49 13.44
N GLY A 14 -1.41 20.73 13.52
CA GLY A 14 -0.78 21.43 12.38
C GLY A 14 0.48 20.78 11.82
N ALA A 15 1.19 19.94 12.58
CA ALA A 15 2.34 19.17 12.08
C ALA A 15 1.92 18.07 11.10
N TYR A 16 0.85 17.34 11.40
CA TYR A 16 0.30 16.28 10.55
C TYR A 16 -0.19 16.83 9.20
N LYS A 17 -0.93 17.95 9.23
CA LYS A 17 -1.40 18.63 8.01
C LYS A 17 -0.25 19.05 7.08
N ARG A 18 0.88 19.49 7.65
CA ARG A 18 2.09 19.84 6.87
C ARG A 18 2.75 18.62 6.24
N GLY A 19 2.81 17.49 6.94
CA GLY A 19 3.32 16.22 6.41
C GLY A 19 2.52 15.73 5.20
N LEU A 20 1.19 15.73 5.32
CA LEU A 20 0.28 15.36 4.21
C LEU A 20 0.44 16.28 3.00
N GLN A 21 0.52 17.60 3.22
CA GLN A 21 0.73 18.55 2.12
C GLN A 21 2.08 18.34 1.42
N LYS A 22 3.14 18.00 2.17
CA LYS A 22 4.45 17.70 1.60
C LYS A 22 4.40 16.43 0.75
N SER A 23 3.80 15.36 1.26
CA SER A 23 3.61 14.10 0.54
C SER A 23 2.83 14.30 -0.76
N TYR A 24 1.69 15.01 -0.68
CA TYR A 24 0.83 15.30 -1.84
C TYR A 24 1.55 16.05 -2.97
N LYS A 25 2.39 17.03 -2.62
CA LYS A 25 3.19 17.80 -3.58
C LYS A 25 4.20 16.94 -4.35
N ILE A 26 4.66 15.84 -3.75
CA ILE A 26 5.62 14.91 -4.36
C ILE A 26 4.87 13.83 -5.17
N THR A 27 3.85 13.22 -4.58
CA THR A 27 3.12 12.09 -5.18
C THR A 27 2.42 12.46 -6.48
N ARG A 28 1.77 13.63 -6.53
CA ARG A 28 1.01 14.07 -7.71
C ARG A 28 1.84 14.20 -8.99
N PRO A 29 2.99 14.92 -9.01
CA PRO A 29 3.83 14.99 -10.21
C PRO A 29 4.48 13.65 -10.55
N SER A 30 4.90 12.86 -9.55
CA SER A 30 5.46 11.53 -9.78
C SER A 30 4.46 10.59 -10.46
N MET A 31 3.20 10.61 -10.03
CA MET A 31 2.13 9.83 -10.68
C MET A 31 1.86 10.27 -12.12
N ALA A 32 1.86 11.58 -12.40
CA ALA A 32 1.67 12.08 -13.75
C ALA A 32 2.83 11.65 -14.67
N CYS A 33 4.07 11.77 -14.18
CA CYS A 33 5.26 11.31 -14.88
C CYS A 33 5.20 9.80 -15.16
N PHE A 34 4.81 9.00 -14.16
CA PHE A 34 4.67 7.56 -14.30
C PHE A 34 3.60 7.16 -15.33
N LYS A 35 2.46 7.87 -15.35
CA LYS A 35 1.43 7.63 -16.38
C LYS A 35 1.97 7.87 -17.78
N ASN A 36 2.60 9.02 -17.99
CA ASN A 36 3.16 9.39 -19.28
C ASN A 36 4.23 8.39 -19.72
N TRP A 37 5.03 7.89 -18.77
CA TRP A 37 6.00 6.84 -19.03
C TRP A 37 5.31 5.54 -19.47
N LEU A 38 4.27 5.08 -18.77
CA LEU A 38 3.50 3.89 -19.18
C LEU A 38 2.91 4.05 -20.59
N ASP A 39 2.26 5.19 -20.87
CA ASP A 39 1.64 5.48 -22.16
C ASP A 39 2.69 5.50 -23.29
N SER A 40 3.88 6.07 -23.04
CA SER A 40 4.99 6.12 -24.01
C SER A 40 5.65 4.77 -24.25
N ASN A 41 5.67 3.89 -23.23
CA ASN A 41 6.25 2.56 -23.37
C ASN A 41 5.28 1.62 -24.08
N LEU A 42 3.97 1.76 -23.85
CA LEU A 42 2.96 0.89 -24.46
C LEU A 42 3.02 0.88 -26.00
N THR A 43 3.39 2.01 -26.63
CA THR A 43 3.58 2.10 -28.08
C THR A 43 4.88 1.47 -28.58
N GLN A 44 5.85 1.26 -27.70
CA GLN A 44 7.17 0.69 -28.03
C GLN A 44 7.26 -0.81 -27.77
N VAL A 45 6.51 -1.34 -26.80
CA VAL A 45 6.58 -2.76 -26.41
C VAL A 45 5.59 -3.61 -27.19
N LEU A 46 5.96 -4.84 -27.54
CA LEU A 46 5.03 -5.78 -28.12
C LEU A 46 3.90 -6.08 -27.11
N PRO A 47 2.62 -6.01 -27.51
CA PRO A 47 1.49 -6.12 -26.59
C PRO A 47 1.42 -7.46 -25.84
N LYS A 48 1.92 -8.54 -26.45
CA LYS A 48 1.95 -9.90 -25.86
C LYS A 48 3.21 -10.19 -25.03
N SER A 49 4.15 -9.26 -24.96
CA SER A 49 5.32 -9.43 -24.08
C SER A 49 4.89 -9.37 -22.61
N PRO A 50 5.64 -9.99 -21.68
CA PRO A 50 5.35 -9.89 -20.25
C PRO A 50 5.33 -8.44 -19.74
N ILE A 51 6.16 -7.57 -20.34
CA ILE A 51 6.19 -6.13 -20.05
C ILE A 51 4.91 -5.45 -20.57
N GLY A 52 4.49 -5.74 -21.81
CA GLY A 52 3.25 -5.21 -22.38
C GLY A 52 2.02 -5.62 -21.57
N ALA A 53 1.98 -6.85 -21.06
CA ALA A 53 0.94 -7.32 -20.15
C ALA A 53 0.95 -6.56 -18.82
N ALA A 54 2.12 -6.34 -18.22
CA ALA A 54 2.26 -5.59 -16.98
C ALA A 54 1.85 -4.11 -17.12
N ILE A 55 2.24 -3.46 -18.22
CA ILE A 55 1.86 -2.07 -18.51
C ILE A 55 0.35 -1.97 -18.71
N ASN A 56 -0.25 -2.86 -19.50
CA ASN A 56 -1.71 -2.90 -19.68
C ASN A 56 -2.44 -3.12 -18.36
N TYR A 57 -1.96 -4.03 -17.52
CA TYR A 57 -2.52 -4.26 -16.19
C TYR A 57 -2.47 -2.99 -15.33
N ALA A 58 -1.32 -2.30 -15.30
CA ALA A 58 -1.18 -1.06 -14.56
C ALA A 58 -2.12 0.05 -15.06
N LEU A 59 -2.29 0.18 -16.37
CA LEU A 59 -3.20 1.15 -16.99
C LEU A 59 -4.67 0.82 -16.74
N ASN A 60 -5.06 -0.45 -16.74
CA ASN A 60 -6.41 -0.88 -16.40
C ASN A 60 -6.78 -0.56 -14.95
N LEU A 61 -5.80 -0.56 -14.04
CA LEU A 61 -5.98 -0.17 -12.64
C LEU A 61 -5.91 1.35 -12.42
N TRP A 62 -5.68 2.16 -13.46
CA TRP A 62 -5.39 3.58 -13.29
C TRP A 62 -6.50 4.37 -12.58
N SER A 63 -7.75 3.98 -12.76
CA SER A 63 -8.92 4.59 -12.09
C SER A 63 -8.83 4.48 -10.56
N PHE A 64 -8.29 3.38 -10.03
CA PHE A 64 -8.07 3.23 -8.59
C PHE A 64 -7.01 4.17 -8.04
N PHE A 65 -6.16 4.71 -8.90
CA PHE A 65 -5.13 5.65 -8.49
C PHE A 65 -5.59 7.13 -8.51
N GLU A 66 -6.78 7.43 -9.05
CA GLU A 66 -7.31 8.80 -9.08
C GLU A 66 -7.45 9.47 -7.70
N PRO A 67 -7.83 8.78 -6.61
CA PRO A 67 -7.89 9.36 -5.27
C PRO A 67 -6.55 9.93 -4.79
N PHE A 68 -5.41 9.33 -5.15
CA PHE A 68 -4.09 9.85 -4.76
C PHE A 68 -3.76 11.21 -5.39
N LYS A 69 -4.43 11.57 -6.48
CA LYS A 69 -4.28 12.89 -7.11
C LYS A 69 -5.11 13.97 -6.43
N THR A 70 -6.17 13.59 -5.73
CA THR A 70 -7.20 14.52 -5.23
C THR A 70 -7.15 14.68 -3.72
N ASP A 71 -6.89 13.59 -2.98
CA ASP A 71 -6.85 13.61 -1.52
C ASP A 71 -5.43 13.39 -0.98
N PRO A 72 -4.84 14.39 -0.26
CA PRO A 72 -3.53 14.27 0.36
C PRO A 72 -3.48 13.27 1.53
N ARG A 73 -4.62 12.78 2.02
CA ARG A 73 -4.70 11.81 3.14
C ARG A 73 -4.43 10.38 2.70
N VAL A 74 -4.58 10.10 1.41
CA VAL A 74 -4.38 8.76 0.86
C VAL A 74 -2.89 8.59 0.56
N GLU A 75 -2.22 7.73 1.31
CA GLU A 75 -0.80 7.46 1.11
C GLU A 75 -0.59 6.40 0.03
N LEU A 76 0.24 6.71 -0.99
CA LEU A 76 0.63 5.75 -2.03
C LEU A 76 1.46 4.59 -1.47
N SER A 77 2.14 4.80 -0.34
CA SER A 77 3.00 3.79 0.25
C SER A 77 2.18 2.72 0.97
N ASN A 78 2.60 1.47 0.84
CA ASN A 78 1.94 0.33 1.49
C ASN A 78 2.51 0.02 2.89
N ILE A 79 3.42 0.85 3.41
CA ILE A 79 4.21 0.54 4.60
C ILE A 79 3.34 0.29 5.85
N LEU A 80 2.22 1.00 5.95
CA LEU A 80 1.27 0.83 7.05
C LEU A 80 0.56 -0.53 6.99
N THR A 81 0.16 -0.96 5.79
CA THR A 81 -0.46 -2.27 5.57
C THR A 81 0.54 -3.38 5.79
N GLU A 82 1.76 -3.24 5.27
CA GLU A 82 2.87 -4.18 5.48
C GLU A 82 3.12 -4.38 6.96
N ASN A 83 3.29 -3.29 7.72
CA ASN A 83 3.46 -3.35 9.17
C ASN A 83 2.29 -4.01 9.90
N LYS A 84 1.07 -3.94 9.35
CA LYS A 84 -0.12 -4.62 9.92
C LYS A 84 -0.15 -6.12 9.61
N ILE A 85 0.26 -6.55 8.41
CA ILE A 85 0.25 -7.97 8.02
C ILE A 85 1.50 -8.72 8.49
N HIS A 86 2.61 -8.01 8.67
CA HIS A 86 3.91 -8.59 9.01
C HIS A 86 3.88 -9.42 10.32
N PRO A 87 3.22 -8.98 11.42
CA PRO A 87 3.09 -9.78 12.63
C PRO A 87 2.36 -11.12 12.41
N VAL A 88 1.39 -11.16 11.48
CA VAL A 88 0.64 -12.38 11.17
C VAL A 88 1.50 -13.37 10.38
N ALA A 89 2.27 -12.87 9.40
CA ALA A 89 3.20 -13.69 8.63
C ALA A 89 4.29 -14.31 9.53
N ILE A 90 4.88 -13.49 10.42
CA ILE A 90 5.86 -13.95 11.42
C ILE A 90 5.19 -14.93 12.39
N GLY A 91 4.00 -14.61 12.88
CA GLY A 91 3.24 -15.44 13.81
C GLY A 91 2.99 -16.83 13.24
N ARG A 92 2.49 -16.95 12.01
CA ARG A 92 2.25 -18.25 11.33
C ARG A 92 3.50 -19.12 11.28
N LYS A 93 4.66 -18.53 10.95
CA LYS A 93 5.95 -19.24 10.96
C LYS A 93 6.33 -19.72 12.38
N ASN A 94 6.06 -18.93 13.40
CA ASN A 94 6.34 -19.27 14.80
C ASN A 94 5.33 -20.26 15.41
N TYR A 95 4.08 -20.28 14.92
CA TYR A 95 3.03 -21.17 15.40
C TYR A 95 3.09 -22.57 14.79
N MET A 96 3.76 -22.76 13.64
CA MET A 96 3.96 -24.09 13.03
C MET A 96 4.75 -25.07 13.91
N PHE A 97 5.42 -24.60 14.98
CA PHE A 97 6.15 -25.44 15.94
C PHE A 97 5.52 -25.48 17.34
N LYS A 98 4.31 -24.95 17.53
CA LYS A 98 3.59 -24.93 18.82
C LYS A 98 2.79 -26.21 19.12
N ASP A 99 3.05 -27.32 18.44
CA ASP A 99 2.41 -28.62 18.70
C ASP A 99 3.43 -29.70 19.12
N SER A 100 4.28 -29.35 20.08
CA SER A 100 5.07 -30.32 20.83
C SER A 100 4.62 -30.28 22.28
N HIS A 101 3.99 -31.37 22.74
CA HIS A 101 3.57 -31.57 24.13
C HIS A 101 4.71 -31.30 25.14
N GLN A 102 5.98 -31.47 24.72
CA GLN A 102 7.15 -31.17 25.55
C GLN A 102 7.46 -29.68 25.69
N ALA A 103 7.18 -28.85 24.68
CA ALA A 103 7.36 -27.40 24.78
C ALA A 103 6.33 -26.76 25.72
N ALA A 104 5.11 -27.30 25.76
CA ALA A 104 4.06 -26.87 26.69
C ALA A 104 4.41 -27.19 28.17
N LYS A 105 4.98 -28.38 28.44
CA LYS A 105 5.41 -28.77 29.81
C LYS A 105 6.60 -27.96 30.34
N ARG A 106 7.52 -27.48 29.48
CA ARG A 106 8.67 -26.65 29.92
C ARG A 106 8.31 -25.17 30.12
N ALA A 107 7.20 -24.70 29.56
CA ALA A 107 6.70 -23.35 29.77
C ALA A 107 5.75 -23.25 30.99
N ALA A 108 5.30 -24.38 31.52
CA ALA A 108 4.57 -24.47 32.78
C ALA A 108 5.57 -24.62 33.94
N TRP A 109 6.11 -23.48 34.37
CA TRP A 109 6.77 -23.17 35.66
C TRP A 109 7.80 -24.18 36.20
#